data_AF-A0A1C6AFF3-F1
#
_entry.id   AF-A0A1C6AFF3-F1
#
_cell.length_a   1.000
_cell.length_b   1.000
_cell.length_c   1.000
_cell.angle_alpha   90.00
_cell.angle_beta   90.00
_cell.angle_gamma   90.00
#
_symmetry.space_group_name_H-M   'P 1'
#
loop_
_entity.id
_entity.type
_entity.pdbx_description
1 polymer ?
#
loop_
_entity_poly.entity_id
_entity_poly.type
_entity_poly.pdbx_seq_one_letter_code
_entity_poly.pdbx_strand_id
1 'polypeptide(L)'
;MFKKSIFIPLIGSLLILTGCEKNLSSYNKMMDDGKAAIVNNDYEKAEGMFDLALEKKSDDKEAKILKEQTEKLINAVKMQKEKNSEAAKKLCNEIDSMDSKSDVVKKQANKLKQELDSLKNLDNKEESSNQKSKTSKSQNGILSDKKYKYIAKLGEIQDEIDSYFENYETTPAMKEGEATALKLWDGALNEIYQEIKENTNPKEMEIIKQSQLDWIKYRDKEAEKESKEAGDGSLSGIAYDSALAELTKQRCYELVNTYMK
;
A
#
# COMPACT_ATOMS: atom_id res chain seq x y z
N MET A 1 -23.52 -65.76 -27.01
CA MET A 1 -23.67 -65.47 -25.57
C MET A 1 -22.76 -64.30 -25.22
N PHE A 2 -23.20 -63.47 -24.26
CA PHE A 2 -22.57 -62.27 -23.66
C PHE A 2 -22.62 -60.99 -24.53
N LYS A 3 -23.59 -60.07 -24.35
CA LYS A 3 -24.00 -59.17 -23.23
C LYS A 3 -23.20 -57.86 -23.14
N LYS A 4 -23.95 -56.74 -23.31
CA LYS A 4 -24.01 -55.48 -22.50
C LYS A 4 -22.68 -54.73 -22.27
N SER A 5 -22.58 -53.40 -22.23
CA SER A 5 -23.51 -52.26 -22.18
C SER A 5 -22.66 -50.97 -22.20
N ILE A 6 -23.19 -49.90 -22.79
CA ILE A 6 -23.28 -48.51 -22.27
C ILE A 6 -22.00 -47.65 -22.13
N PHE A 7 -22.10 -46.48 -22.77
CA PHE A 7 -21.38 -45.20 -22.64
C PHE A 7 -20.98 -44.78 -21.20
N ILE A 8 -19.88 -44.02 -21.07
CA ILE A 8 -19.78 -42.66 -20.49
C ILE A 8 -18.30 -42.22 -20.56
N PRO A 9 -17.94 -41.05 -21.14
CA PRO A 9 -16.64 -40.43 -20.90
C PRO A 9 -16.70 -39.68 -19.57
N LEU A 10 -15.94 -40.15 -18.58
CA LEU A 10 -15.75 -39.46 -17.31
C LEU A 10 -14.33 -38.90 -17.26
N ILE A 11 -14.11 -37.76 -17.91
CA ILE A 11 -12.98 -36.88 -17.59
C ILE A 11 -13.60 -35.67 -16.91
N GLY A 12 -13.99 -35.89 -15.66
CA GLY A 12 -14.43 -34.86 -14.75
C GLY A 12 -13.23 -34.07 -14.26
N SER A 13 -13.13 -32.83 -14.73
CA SER A 13 -12.73 -31.64 -13.96
C SER A 13 -11.85 -31.91 -12.73
N LEU A 14 -10.55 -31.78 -12.89
CA LEU A 14 -9.65 -31.45 -11.80
C LEU A 14 -8.90 -30.17 -12.16
N LEU A 15 -8.75 -29.30 -11.16
CA LEU A 15 -8.09 -27.99 -11.16
C LEU A 15 -8.98 -26.78 -11.41
N ILE A 16 -9.85 -26.50 -10.43
CA ILE A 16 -10.03 -25.11 -9.99
C ILE A 16 -9.90 -25.16 -8.48
N LEU A 17 -8.78 -24.70 -7.90
CA LEU A 17 -8.66 -24.27 -6.49
C LEU A 17 -7.23 -23.79 -6.11
N THR A 18 -6.52 -23.07 -6.98
CA THR A 18 -5.22 -22.45 -6.61
C THR A 18 -5.30 -20.95 -6.30
N GLY A 19 -6.50 -20.36 -6.28
CA GLY A 19 -6.69 -18.94 -5.96
C GLY A 19 -6.74 -18.61 -4.46
N CYS A 20 -7.18 -19.55 -3.61
CA CYS A 20 -7.40 -19.27 -2.19
C CYS A 20 -6.11 -19.13 -1.38
N GLU A 21 -5.06 -19.87 -1.75
CA GLU A 21 -3.82 -19.93 -0.98
C GLU A 21 -3.00 -18.63 -1.10
N LYS A 22 -2.87 -18.10 -2.32
CA LYS A 22 -2.22 -16.79 -2.55
C LYS A 22 -3.00 -15.65 -1.90
N ASN A 23 -4.33 -15.65 -1.99
CA ASN A 23 -5.18 -14.63 -1.36
C ASN A 23 -5.10 -14.65 0.18
N LEU A 24 -5.02 -15.84 0.78
CA LEU A 24 -4.88 -15.99 2.22
C LEU A 24 -3.51 -15.49 2.71
N SER A 25 -2.44 -15.79 1.96
CA SER A 25 -1.10 -15.28 2.25
C SER A 25 -1.04 -13.75 2.21
N SER A 26 -1.55 -13.13 1.13
CA SER A 26 -1.60 -11.67 0.99
C SER A 26 -2.45 -11.01 2.08
N TYR A 27 -3.60 -11.61 2.43
CA TYR A 27 -4.48 -11.12 3.49
C TYR A 27 -3.76 -11.08 4.85
N ASN A 28 -3.10 -12.18 5.23
CA ASN A 28 -2.39 -12.25 6.50
C ASN A 28 -1.26 -11.22 6.58
N LYS A 29 -0.50 -11.05 5.49
CA LYS A 29 0.55 -10.03 5.40
C LYS A 29 0.01 -8.62 5.60
N MET A 30 -1.08 -8.25 4.91
CA MET A 30 -1.74 -6.95 5.08
C MET A 30 -2.22 -6.73 6.52
N MET A 31 -2.80 -7.75 7.15
CA MET A 31 -3.24 -7.66 8.54
C MET A 31 -2.08 -7.43 9.50
N ASP A 32 -0.94 -8.09 9.28
CA ASP A 32 0.24 -7.96 10.13
C ASP A 32 0.98 -6.63 9.89
N ASP A 33 1.11 -6.20 8.64
CA ASP A 33 1.64 -4.88 8.27
C ASP A 33 0.78 -3.74 8.84
N GLY A 34 -0.55 -3.90 8.83
CA GLY A 34 -1.48 -2.95 9.44
C GLY A 34 -1.26 -2.84 10.96
N LYS A 35 -1.17 -3.97 11.66
CA LYS A 35 -0.88 -3.97 13.11
C LYS A 35 0.52 -3.37 13.40
N ALA A 36 1.53 -3.69 12.61
CA ALA A 36 2.87 -3.12 12.75
C ALA A 36 2.87 -1.61 12.54
N ALA A 37 2.09 -1.11 11.59
CA ALA A 37 1.91 0.32 11.36
C ALA A 37 1.26 1.03 12.56
N ILE A 38 0.25 0.42 13.22
CA ILE A 38 -0.32 0.93 14.48
C ILE A 38 0.77 1.07 15.56
N VAL A 39 1.61 0.05 15.74
CA VAL A 39 2.70 0.08 16.74
C VAL A 39 3.69 1.21 16.45
N ASN A 40 3.93 1.51 15.18
CA ASN A 40 4.80 2.58 14.72
C ASN A 40 4.11 3.95 14.64
N ASN A 41 2.87 4.07 15.10
CA ASN A 41 2.04 5.27 15.05
C ASN A 41 1.70 5.79 13.63
N ASP A 42 1.89 4.96 12.59
CA ASP A 42 1.54 5.27 11.20
C ASP A 42 0.10 4.82 10.94
N TYR A 43 -0.86 5.52 11.54
CA TYR A 43 -2.26 5.09 11.57
C TYR A 43 -2.94 5.12 10.20
N GLU A 44 -2.56 6.05 9.34
CA GLU A 44 -3.06 6.13 7.96
C GLU A 44 -2.56 4.92 7.14
N LYS A 45 -1.31 4.50 7.34
CA LYS A 45 -0.82 3.23 6.78
C LYS A 45 -1.60 2.04 7.29
N ALA A 46 -1.87 2.00 8.58
CA ALA A 46 -2.62 0.90 9.17
C ALA A 46 -4.03 0.79 8.59
N GLU A 47 -4.75 1.91 8.47
CA GLU A 47 -6.08 1.96 7.84
C GLU A 47 -6.04 1.43 6.41
N GLY A 48 -5.11 1.91 5.58
CA GLY A 48 -4.95 1.45 4.21
C GLY A 48 -4.63 -0.05 4.11
N MET A 49 -3.81 -0.58 5.02
CA MET A 49 -3.53 -2.03 5.08
C MET A 49 -4.77 -2.85 5.44
N PHE A 50 -5.61 -2.37 6.36
CA PHE A 50 -6.86 -3.06 6.70
C PHE A 50 -7.90 -2.98 5.57
N ASP A 51 -7.96 -1.87 4.82
CA ASP A 51 -8.78 -1.77 3.62
C ASP A 51 -8.38 -2.80 2.56
N LEU A 52 -7.08 -2.92 2.29
CA LEU A 52 -6.57 -3.93 1.35
C LEU A 52 -6.86 -5.36 1.82
N ALA A 53 -6.71 -5.63 3.11
CA ALA A 53 -7.09 -6.92 3.68
C ALA A 53 -8.58 -7.22 3.42
N LEU A 54 -9.44 -6.22 3.53
CA LEU A 54 -10.87 -6.32 3.22
C LEU A 54 -11.16 -6.46 1.72
N GLU A 55 -10.33 -5.93 0.83
CA GLU A 55 -10.45 -6.23 -0.62
C GLU A 55 -10.22 -7.72 -0.90
N LYS A 56 -9.27 -8.35 -0.20
CA LYS A 56 -9.01 -9.80 -0.33
C LYS A 56 -10.06 -10.65 0.39
N LYS A 57 -10.59 -10.16 1.52
CA LYS A 57 -11.52 -10.89 2.37
C LYS A 57 -12.58 -9.97 3.00
N SER A 58 -13.55 -9.58 2.18
CA SER A 58 -14.53 -8.51 2.50
C SER A 58 -15.47 -8.81 3.66
N ASP A 59 -15.60 -10.06 4.07
CA ASP A 59 -16.46 -10.48 5.18
C ASP A 59 -15.70 -10.68 6.50
N ASP A 60 -14.37 -10.48 6.51
CA ASP A 60 -13.57 -10.68 7.72
C ASP A 60 -13.92 -9.65 8.80
N LYS A 61 -14.42 -10.15 9.93
CA LYS A 61 -14.88 -9.32 11.05
C LYS A 61 -13.72 -8.63 11.76
N GLU A 62 -12.57 -9.28 11.87
CA GLU A 62 -11.42 -8.71 12.57
C GLU A 62 -10.86 -7.52 11.78
N ALA A 63 -10.68 -7.69 10.47
CA ALA A 63 -10.20 -6.62 9.59
C ALA A 63 -11.15 -5.40 9.62
N LYS A 64 -12.48 -5.61 9.59
CA LYS A 64 -13.46 -4.52 9.71
C LYS A 64 -13.34 -3.75 11.01
N ILE A 65 -13.25 -4.48 12.13
CA ILE A 65 -13.21 -3.86 13.45
C ILE A 65 -11.88 -3.13 13.65
N LEU A 66 -10.75 -3.72 13.24
CA LEU A 66 -9.45 -3.05 13.31
C LEU A 66 -9.40 -1.80 12.43
N LYS A 67 -10.00 -1.85 11.24
CA LYS A 67 -10.15 -0.66 10.39
C LYS A 67 -10.93 0.44 11.12
N GLU A 68 -12.13 0.13 11.62
CA GLU A 68 -12.99 1.10 12.30
C GLU A 68 -12.35 1.65 13.58
N GLN A 69 -11.66 0.81 14.36
CA GLN A 69 -10.88 1.27 15.52
C GLN A 69 -9.76 2.24 15.09
N THR A 70 -9.12 1.97 13.95
CA THR A 70 -8.02 2.79 13.41
C THR A 70 -8.54 4.14 12.90
N GLU A 71 -9.65 4.17 12.16
CA GLU A 71 -10.35 5.38 11.74
C GLU A 71 -10.69 6.29 12.95
N LYS A 72 -11.20 5.69 14.03
CA LYS A 72 -11.48 6.41 15.28
C LYS A 72 -10.20 6.92 15.94
N LEU A 73 -9.10 6.15 15.89
CA LEU A 73 -7.81 6.55 16.45
C LEU A 73 -7.21 7.73 15.70
N ILE A 74 -7.27 7.72 14.36
CA ILE A 74 -6.85 8.85 13.50
C ILE A 74 -7.62 10.11 13.87
N ASN A 75 -8.95 9.99 14.03
CA ASN A 75 -9.80 11.10 14.45
C ASN A 75 -9.44 11.58 15.88
N ALA A 76 -9.11 10.68 16.81
CA ALA A 76 -8.70 11.05 18.16
C ALA A 76 -7.39 11.85 18.16
N VAL A 77 -6.40 11.44 17.36
CA VAL A 77 -5.13 12.15 17.17
C VAL A 77 -5.36 13.53 16.54
N LYS A 78 -6.28 13.64 15.58
CA LYS A 78 -6.69 14.92 15.01
C LYS A 78 -7.30 15.84 16.07
N MET A 79 -8.23 15.34 16.87
CA MET A 79 -8.86 16.11 17.95
C MET A 79 -7.83 16.56 19.01
N GLN A 80 -6.83 15.74 19.33
CA GLN A 80 -5.71 16.14 20.19
C GLN A 80 -4.95 17.35 19.61
N LYS A 81 -4.61 17.33 18.31
CA LYS A 81 -3.92 18.45 17.64
C LYS A 81 -4.76 19.73 17.65
N GLU A 82 -6.09 19.60 17.55
CA GLU A 82 -7.05 20.70 17.66
C GLU A 82 -7.30 21.16 19.12
N LYS A 83 -6.52 20.66 20.08
CA LYS A 83 -6.65 20.90 21.52
C LYS A 83 -8.03 20.51 22.09
N ASN A 84 -8.76 19.65 21.39
CA ASN A 84 -10.04 19.12 21.84
C ASN A 84 -9.84 17.78 22.57
N SER A 85 -9.23 17.85 23.76
CA SER A 85 -8.87 16.66 24.53
C SER A 85 -10.07 15.83 24.97
N GLU A 86 -11.25 16.44 25.15
CA GLU A 86 -12.47 15.72 25.54
C GLU A 86 -13.00 14.87 24.38
N ALA A 87 -13.08 15.43 23.17
CA ALA A 87 -13.47 14.67 21.98
C ALA A 87 -12.47 13.54 21.67
N ALA A 88 -11.17 13.80 21.81
CA ALA A 88 -10.14 12.78 21.64
C ALA A 88 -10.32 11.61 22.64
N LYS A 89 -10.51 11.90 23.94
CA LYS A 89 -10.75 10.88 24.97
C LYS A 89 -12.03 10.09 24.72
N LYS A 90 -13.09 10.74 24.23
CA LYS A 90 -14.34 10.07 23.86
C LYS A 90 -14.09 9.02 22.79
N LEU A 91 -13.39 9.36 21.72
CA LEU A 91 -13.03 8.42 20.66
C LEU A 91 -12.16 7.27 21.19
N CYS A 92 -11.20 7.53 22.07
CA CYS A 92 -10.41 6.47 22.71
C CYS A 92 -11.29 5.49 23.53
N ASN A 93 -12.29 5.99 24.26
CA ASN A 93 -13.22 5.13 25.00
C ASN A 93 -14.11 4.30 24.07
N GLU A 94 -14.55 4.88 22.95
CA GLU A 94 -15.29 4.12 21.93
C GLU A 94 -14.45 2.97 21.39
N ILE A 95 -13.17 3.21 21.06
CA ILE A 95 -12.23 2.17 20.61
C ILE A 95 -12.10 1.04 21.64
N ASP A 96 -11.94 1.38 22.92
CA ASP A 96 -11.78 0.40 24.00
C ASP A 96 -13.00 -0.53 24.13
N SER A 97 -14.20 0.00 23.87
CA SER A 97 -15.46 -0.73 23.94
C SER A 97 -15.73 -1.68 22.75
N MET A 98 -15.01 -1.51 21.63
CA MET A 98 -15.20 -2.35 20.45
C MET A 98 -14.53 -3.71 20.63
N ASP A 99 -15.24 -4.81 20.34
CA ASP A 99 -14.69 -6.17 20.50
C ASP A 99 -13.79 -6.56 19.33
N SER A 100 -12.49 -6.78 19.57
CA SER A 100 -11.50 -7.17 18.56
C SER A 100 -10.57 -8.22 19.15
N LYS A 101 -10.08 -9.16 18.32
CA LYS A 101 -9.12 -10.18 18.75
C LYS A 101 -7.76 -9.57 19.07
N SER A 102 -7.31 -8.62 18.24
CA SER A 102 -6.09 -7.85 18.52
C SER A 102 -6.41 -6.64 19.37
N ASP A 103 -5.58 -6.41 20.39
CA ASP A 103 -5.67 -5.24 21.27
C ASP A 103 -4.74 -4.09 20.84
N VAL A 104 -4.10 -4.20 19.67
CA VAL A 104 -3.04 -3.26 19.25
C VAL A 104 -3.55 -1.82 19.16
N VAL A 105 -4.73 -1.61 18.57
CA VAL A 105 -5.34 -0.27 18.45
C VAL A 105 -5.82 0.23 19.81
N LYS A 106 -6.39 -0.65 20.65
CA LYS A 106 -6.82 -0.31 22.02
C LYS A 106 -5.65 0.13 22.89
N LYS A 107 -4.52 -0.60 22.82
CA LYS A 107 -3.28 -0.23 23.52
C LYS A 107 -2.82 1.16 23.12
N GLN A 108 -2.87 1.47 21.83
CA GLN A 108 -2.44 2.75 21.32
C GLN A 108 -3.40 3.90 21.68
N ALA A 109 -4.71 3.66 21.62
CA ALA A 109 -5.73 4.58 22.10
C ALA A 109 -5.58 4.86 23.62
N ASN A 110 -5.25 3.84 24.41
CA ASN A 110 -5.00 4.00 25.85
C ASN A 110 -3.73 4.81 26.15
N LYS A 111 -2.65 4.64 25.37
CA LYS A 111 -1.46 5.52 25.47
C LYS A 111 -1.82 6.97 25.16
N LEU A 112 -2.52 7.22 24.07
CA LEU A 112 -2.99 8.56 23.70
C LEU A 112 -3.84 9.19 24.81
N LYS A 113 -4.73 8.40 25.43
CA LYS A 113 -5.54 8.85 26.57
C LYS A 113 -4.68 9.26 27.77
N GLN A 114 -3.64 8.48 28.12
CA GLN A 114 -2.70 8.80 29.19
C GLN A 114 -1.90 10.08 28.92
N GLU A 115 -1.46 10.29 27.67
CA GLU A 115 -0.80 11.54 27.25
C GLU A 115 -1.72 12.74 27.42
N LEU A 116 -2.99 12.62 27.00
CA LEU A 116 -4.01 13.66 27.15
C LEU A 116 -4.39 13.94 28.61
N ASP A 117 -4.27 12.97 29.51
CA ASP A 117 -4.43 13.18 30.96
C ASP A 117 -3.23 13.91 31.56
N SER A 118 -2.02 13.59 31.10
CA SER A 118 -0.77 14.20 31.57
C SER A 118 -0.65 15.67 31.17
N LEU A 119 -1.12 16.04 29.97
CA LEU A 119 -1.15 17.43 29.48
C LEU A 119 -2.11 18.32 30.29
N LYS A 120 -3.19 17.74 30.85
CA LYS A 120 -4.21 18.50 31.62
C LYS A 120 -3.67 19.05 32.95
N ASN A 121 -2.54 18.55 33.43
CA ASN A 121 -1.90 19.03 34.66
C ASN A 121 -1.01 20.28 34.48
N LEU A 122 -0.83 20.78 33.25
CA LEU A 122 0.01 21.96 32.95
C LEU A 122 -0.77 23.19 32.45
N ASP A 123 -2.04 23.06 32.06
CA ASP A 123 -2.83 24.13 31.44
C ASP A 123 -3.75 24.87 32.43
N ASN A 124 -3.16 25.54 33.42
CA ASN A 124 -3.86 26.53 34.26
C ASN A 124 -3.39 27.96 33.99
N LYS A 125 -3.03 28.29 32.73
CA LYS A 125 -2.93 29.68 32.28
C LYS A 125 -3.11 29.83 30.77
N GLU A 126 -4.12 30.63 30.44
CA GLU A 126 -4.30 31.46 29.24
C GLU A 126 -5.04 30.84 28.03
N GLU A 127 -6.37 30.96 28.12
CA GLU A 127 -7.25 31.52 27.07
C GLU A 127 -6.63 32.82 26.50
N SER A 128 -6.82 33.29 25.27
CA SER A 128 -7.85 33.11 24.25
C SER A 128 -7.36 33.83 22.99
N SER A 129 -7.68 33.34 21.79
CA SER A 129 -8.44 34.11 20.79
C SER A 129 -8.65 33.32 19.50
N ASN A 130 -9.79 33.61 18.90
CA ASN A 130 -10.62 32.81 18.03
C ASN A 130 -10.58 33.40 16.61
N GLN A 131 -10.66 32.59 15.54
CA GLN A 131 -11.72 32.70 14.52
C GLN A 131 -11.53 31.78 13.29
N LYS A 132 -12.41 30.77 13.23
CA LYS A 132 -13.29 30.32 12.14
C LYS A 132 -12.85 30.23 10.65
N SER A 133 -13.15 29.03 10.14
CA SER A 133 -13.75 28.69 8.82
C SER A 133 -12.74 28.49 7.67
N LYS A 134 -12.87 27.53 6.74
CA LYS A 134 -14.04 26.85 6.12
C LYS A 134 -13.70 25.43 5.63
N THR A 135 -14.72 24.59 5.57
CA THR A 135 -14.80 23.34 4.78
C THR A 135 -14.40 23.55 3.32
N SER A 136 -13.34 22.88 2.89
CA SER A 136 -13.23 22.33 1.54
C SER A 136 -12.88 20.86 1.70
N LYS A 137 -13.74 19.94 1.23
CA LYS A 137 -13.29 18.58 0.89
C LYS A 137 -12.28 18.76 -0.25
N SER A 138 -11.02 18.90 0.12
CA SER A 138 -9.90 19.15 -0.77
C SER A 138 -9.54 17.84 -1.47
N GLN A 139 -9.24 17.90 -2.77
CA GLN A 139 -8.79 16.75 -3.57
C GLN A 139 -7.57 16.02 -2.94
N ASN A 140 -6.85 16.67 -2.02
CA ASN A 140 -5.79 16.06 -1.21
C ASN A 140 -6.28 14.88 -0.34
N GLY A 141 -7.53 14.88 0.15
CA GLY A 141 -8.00 13.77 1.00
C GLY A 141 -8.13 12.43 0.27
N ILE A 142 -8.34 12.42 -1.05
CA ILE A 142 -8.47 11.17 -1.84
C ILE A 142 -7.10 10.57 -2.13
N LEU A 143 -6.09 11.41 -2.31
CA LEU A 143 -4.72 11.00 -2.59
C LEU A 143 -4.02 10.45 -1.34
N SER A 144 -4.27 11.02 -0.15
CA SER A 144 -3.79 10.45 1.11
C SER A 144 -4.30 9.02 1.34
N ASP A 145 -5.60 8.80 1.10
CA ASP A 145 -6.25 7.48 1.28
C ASP A 145 -5.68 6.42 0.32
N LYS A 146 -5.23 6.84 -0.88
CA LYS A 146 -4.70 5.94 -1.90
C LYS A 146 -3.21 5.69 -1.80
N LYS A 147 -2.44 6.55 -1.11
CA LYS A 147 -1.00 6.39 -0.94
C LYS A 147 -0.63 4.98 -0.48
N TYR A 148 -1.26 4.54 0.60
CA TYR A 148 -0.93 3.26 1.24
C TYR A 148 -1.42 2.05 0.45
N LYS A 149 -2.52 2.20 -0.28
CA LYS A 149 -2.94 1.23 -1.31
C LYS A 149 -1.82 0.98 -2.32
N TYR A 150 -1.22 2.03 -2.86
CA TYR A 150 -0.14 1.87 -3.83
C TYR A 150 1.17 1.40 -3.18
N ILE A 151 1.54 1.86 -1.98
CA ILE A 151 2.72 1.33 -1.26
C ILE A 151 2.62 -0.18 -1.06
N ALA A 152 1.46 -0.68 -0.65
CA ALA A 152 1.26 -2.11 -0.46
C ALA A 152 1.32 -2.88 -1.78
N LYS A 153 0.68 -2.36 -2.85
CA LYS A 153 0.77 -2.96 -4.19
C LYS A 153 2.21 -3.04 -4.69
N LEU A 154 3.01 -2.00 -4.48
CA LEU A 154 4.44 -2.02 -4.83
C LEU A 154 5.20 -3.07 -4.01
N GLY A 155 4.84 -3.27 -2.73
CA GLY A 155 5.35 -4.37 -1.92
C GLY A 155 4.97 -5.75 -2.45
N GLU A 156 3.70 -5.96 -2.84
CA GLU A 156 3.25 -7.23 -3.45
C GLU A 156 4.00 -7.54 -4.75
N ILE A 157 4.24 -6.52 -5.59
CA ILE A 157 5.03 -6.66 -6.82
C ILE A 157 6.47 -7.06 -6.49
N GLN A 158 7.09 -6.42 -5.49
CA GLN A 158 8.43 -6.79 -5.06
C GLN A 158 8.48 -8.24 -4.56
N ASP A 159 7.52 -8.66 -3.73
CA ASP A 159 7.44 -10.03 -3.21
C ASP A 159 7.26 -11.05 -4.36
N GLU A 160 6.44 -10.73 -5.37
CA GLU A 160 6.24 -11.57 -6.57
C GLU A 160 7.54 -11.70 -7.38
N ILE A 161 8.25 -10.58 -7.57
CA ILE A 161 9.55 -10.55 -8.24
C ILE A 161 10.56 -11.38 -7.43
N ASP A 162 10.74 -11.13 -6.14
CA ASP A 162 11.71 -11.85 -5.32
C ASP A 162 11.49 -13.37 -5.37
N SER A 163 10.23 -13.82 -5.27
CA SER A 163 9.87 -15.24 -5.40
C SER A 163 10.21 -15.83 -6.77
N TYR A 164 10.09 -15.05 -7.84
CA TYR A 164 10.45 -15.48 -9.19
C TYR A 164 11.98 -15.62 -9.35
N PHE A 165 12.76 -14.71 -8.75
CA PHE A 165 14.22 -14.69 -8.81
C PHE A 165 14.90 -15.78 -7.95
N GLU A 166 14.25 -16.30 -6.90
CA GLU A 166 14.78 -17.39 -6.06
C GLU A 166 15.07 -18.69 -6.83
N ASN A 167 14.50 -18.87 -8.02
CA ASN A 167 14.55 -20.12 -8.79
C ASN A 167 15.39 -20.02 -10.07
N TYR A 168 16.27 -19.01 -10.21
CA TYR A 168 17.10 -18.88 -11.40
C TYR A 168 18.27 -19.85 -11.44
N GLU A 169 18.26 -20.69 -12.46
CA GLU A 169 19.37 -21.61 -12.76
C GLU A 169 20.09 -21.29 -14.08
N THR A 170 19.51 -20.44 -14.95
CA THR A 170 20.02 -20.21 -16.32
C THR A 170 19.93 -18.75 -16.78
N THR A 171 20.84 -18.34 -17.68
CA THR A 171 20.87 -16.99 -18.27
C THR A 171 19.58 -16.61 -19.02
N PRO A 172 18.90 -17.50 -19.78
CA PRO A 172 17.61 -17.18 -20.37
C PRO A 172 16.52 -16.90 -19.31
N ALA A 173 16.49 -17.67 -18.22
CA ALA A 173 15.55 -17.45 -17.13
C ALA A 173 15.79 -16.10 -16.44
N MET A 174 17.06 -15.72 -16.22
CA MET A 174 17.41 -14.40 -15.69
C MET A 174 16.88 -13.27 -16.60
N LYS A 175 17.07 -13.41 -17.91
CA LYS A 175 16.62 -12.40 -18.87
C LYS A 175 15.09 -12.28 -18.91
N GLU A 176 14.37 -13.41 -18.97
CA GLU A 176 12.90 -13.41 -18.93
C GLU A 176 12.38 -12.81 -17.61
N GLY A 177 13.09 -13.10 -16.53
CA GLY A 177 12.92 -12.53 -15.21
C GLY A 177 12.97 -11.02 -15.13
N GLU A 178 14.07 -10.43 -15.58
CA GLU A 178 14.24 -8.98 -15.61
C GLU A 178 13.20 -8.31 -16.52
N ALA A 179 12.90 -8.91 -17.67
CA ALA A 179 11.84 -8.42 -18.55
C ALA A 179 10.45 -8.47 -17.87
N THR A 180 10.20 -9.51 -17.05
CA THR A 180 8.97 -9.65 -16.27
C THR A 180 8.88 -8.61 -15.15
N ALA A 181 9.97 -8.42 -14.40
CA ALA A 181 10.08 -7.40 -13.36
C ALA A 181 9.82 -6.00 -13.94
N LEU A 182 10.47 -5.65 -15.06
CA LEU A 182 10.25 -4.40 -15.77
C LEU A 182 8.78 -4.21 -16.14
N LYS A 183 8.14 -5.24 -16.71
CA LYS A 183 6.72 -5.19 -17.11
C LYS A 183 5.80 -4.92 -15.92
N LEU A 184 6.05 -5.56 -14.77
CA LEU A 184 5.26 -5.35 -13.56
C LEU A 184 5.42 -3.92 -13.02
N TRP A 185 6.66 -3.43 -12.95
CA TRP A 185 6.94 -2.07 -12.50
C TRP A 185 6.37 -1.01 -13.45
N ASP A 186 6.50 -1.18 -14.76
CA ASP A 186 5.94 -0.24 -15.75
C ASP A 186 4.40 -0.22 -15.68
N GLY A 187 3.78 -1.38 -15.42
CA GLY A 187 2.34 -1.46 -15.15
C GLY A 187 1.94 -0.62 -13.94
N ALA A 188 2.62 -0.81 -12.81
CA ALA A 188 2.36 -0.05 -11.59
C ALA A 188 2.61 1.45 -11.77
N LEU A 189 3.69 1.82 -12.46
CA LEU A 189 4.03 3.21 -12.74
C LEU A 189 2.90 3.92 -13.51
N ASN A 190 2.38 3.28 -14.54
CA ASN A 190 1.30 3.83 -15.35
C ASN A 190 0.01 4.00 -14.54
N GLU A 191 -0.34 3.03 -13.70
CA GLU A 191 -1.50 3.13 -12.81
C GLU A 191 -1.36 4.27 -11.80
N ILE A 192 -0.20 4.37 -11.13
CA ILE A 192 0.11 5.45 -10.17
C ILE A 192 0.01 6.81 -10.86
N TYR A 193 0.56 6.92 -12.08
CA TYR A 193 0.52 8.16 -12.84
C TYR A 193 -0.91 8.55 -13.24
N GLN A 194 -1.76 7.60 -13.67
CA GLN A 194 -3.17 7.90 -13.95
C GLN A 194 -3.92 8.34 -12.70
N GLU A 195 -3.70 7.67 -11.56
CA GLU A 195 -4.33 8.04 -10.30
C GLU A 195 -3.96 9.47 -9.87
N ILE A 196 -2.66 9.81 -9.95
CA ILE A 196 -2.19 11.18 -9.69
C ILE A 196 -2.88 12.16 -10.63
N LYS A 197 -2.95 11.83 -11.93
CA LYS A 197 -3.57 12.68 -12.95
C LYS A 197 -5.06 12.94 -12.70
N GLU A 198 -5.80 11.94 -12.22
CA GLU A 198 -7.23 12.07 -11.95
C GLU A 198 -7.55 12.93 -10.71
N ASN A 199 -6.61 13.02 -9.76
CA ASN A 199 -6.84 13.66 -8.46
C ASN A 199 -6.01 14.92 -8.23
N THR A 200 -5.15 15.30 -9.19
CA THR A 200 -4.31 16.50 -9.13
C THR A 200 -4.87 17.60 -10.02
N ASN A 201 -4.68 18.87 -9.64
CA ASN A 201 -5.13 19.97 -10.49
C ASN A 201 -4.26 20.12 -11.76
N PRO A 202 -4.78 20.70 -12.85
CA PRO A 202 -4.06 20.73 -14.14
C PRO A 202 -2.68 21.40 -14.10
N LYS A 203 -2.48 22.42 -13.27
CA LYS A 203 -1.18 23.13 -13.19
C LYS A 203 -0.11 22.25 -12.55
N GLU A 204 -0.46 21.58 -11.46
CA GLU A 204 0.43 20.60 -10.81
C GLU A 204 0.68 19.40 -11.73
N MET A 205 -0.34 18.95 -12.45
CA MET A 205 -0.18 17.82 -13.37
C MET A 205 0.77 18.10 -14.53
N GLU A 206 0.81 19.33 -15.06
CA GLU A 206 1.81 19.70 -16.08
C GLU A 206 3.25 19.66 -15.52
N ILE A 207 3.45 20.00 -14.24
CA ILE A 207 4.76 19.88 -13.58
C ILE A 207 5.15 18.40 -13.44
N ILE A 208 4.21 17.56 -12.99
CA ILE A 208 4.44 16.11 -12.83
C ILE A 208 4.73 15.45 -14.17
N LYS A 209 4.00 15.82 -15.22
CA LYS A 209 4.22 15.36 -16.59
C LYS A 209 5.62 15.72 -17.11
N GLN A 210 6.07 16.95 -16.88
CA GLN A 210 7.41 17.35 -17.28
C GLN A 210 8.48 16.56 -16.51
N SER A 211 8.31 16.39 -15.20
CA SER A 211 9.17 15.53 -14.38
C SER A 211 9.21 14.09 -14.90
N GLN A 212 8.07 13.54 -15.33
CA GLN A 212 8.00 12.20 -15.89
C GLN A 212 8.75 12.07 -17.23
N LEU A 213 8.63 13.07 -18.11
CA LEU A 213 9.34 13.08 -19.39
C LEU A 213 10.85 13.16 -19.21
N ASP A 214 11.32 13.97 -18.26
CA ASP A 214 12.75 14.09 -17.97
C ASP A 214 13.29 12.84 -17.26
N TRP A 215 12.48 12.21 -16.39
CA TRP A 215 12.82 10.92 -15.79
C TRP A 215 12.95 9.81 -16.83
N ILE A 216 12.08 9.73 -17.86
CA ILE A 216 12.21 8.72 -18.93
C ILE A 216 13.56 8.85 -19.65
N LYS A 217 13.98 10.09 -19.98
CA LYS A 217 15.30 10.32 -20.61
C LYS A 217 16.45 9.87 -19.71
N TYR A 218 16.36 10.15 -18.41
CA TYR A 218 17.35 9.72 -17.43
C TYR A 218 17.39 8.20 -17.34
N ARG A 219 16.23 7.55 -17.19
CA ARG A 219 16.10 6.09 -17.10
C ARG A 219 16.74 5.40 -18.30
N ASP A 220 16.36 5.80 -19.51
CA ASP A 220 16.83 5.14 -20.73
C ASP A 220 18.35 5.33 -20.90
N LYS A 221 18.86 6.53 -20.56
CA LYS A 221 20.30 6.82 -20.58
C LYS A 221 21.08 5.95 -19.57
N GLU A 222 20.60 5.82 -18.34
CA GLU A 222 21.29 5.02 -17.33
C GLU A 222 21.21 3.52 -17.65
N ALA A 223 20.07 3.02 -18.15
CA ALA A 223 19.97 1.63 -18.61
C ALA A 223 20.94 1.33 -19.76
N GLU A 224 21.07 2.24 -20.74
CA GLU A 224 22.10 2.11 -21.78
C GLU A 224 23.52 2.10 -21.23
N LYS A 225 23.79 2.85 -20.16
CA LYS A 225 25.10 2.90 -19.52
C LYS A 225 25.42 1.57 -18.83
N GLU A 226 24.50 1.05 -18.02
CA GLU A 226 24.64 -0.27 -17.36
C GLU A 226 24.83 -1.39 -18.39
N SER A 227 24.07 -1.34 -19.49
CA SER A 227 24.21 -2.28 -20.62
C SER A 227 25.60 -2.25 -21.27
N LYS A 228 26.20 -1.05 -21.44
CA LYS A 228 27.54 -0.87 -22.00
C LYS A 228 28.63 -1.35 -21.03
N GLU A 229 28.47 -1.08 -19.75
CA GLU A 229 29.41 -1.51 -18.70
C GLU A 229 29.42 -3.03 -18.53
N ALA A 230 28.29 -3.68 -18.76
CA ALA A 230 28.16 -5.14 -18.77
C ALA A 230 28.82 -5.84 -19.99
N GLY A 231 29.25 -5.08 -21.01
CA GLY A 231 29.94 -5.62 -22.18
C GLY A 231 29.00 -6.07 -23.30
N ASP A 232 29.29 -7.21 -23.92
CA ASP A 232 28.51 -7.77 -25.02
C ASP A 232 27.75 -9.06 -24.61
N GLY A 233 26.93 -9.57 -25.54
CA GLY A 233 26.17 -10.80 -25.33
C GLY A 233 24.96 -10.65 -24.39
N SER A 234 24.51 -11.79 -23.84
CA SER A 234 23.27 -11.85 -23.07
C SER A 234 23.29 -11.04 -21.77
N LEU A 235 24.48 -10.87 -21.17
CA LEU A 235 24.64 -10.12 -19.92
C LEU A 235 24.31 -8.63 -20.10
N SER A 236 24.69 -8.05 -21.24
CA SER A 236 24.38 -6.66 -21.60
C SER A 236 22.87 -6.39 -21.67
N GLY A 237 22.09 -7.36 -22.19
CA GLY A 237 20.63 -7.28 -22.22
C GLY A 237 20.00 -7.44 -20.83
N ILE A 238 20.52 -8.35 -20.01
CA ILE A 238 20.07 -8.54 -18.62
C ILE A 238 20.31 -7.26 -17.81
N ALA A 239 21.51 -6.67 -17.92
CA ALA A 239 21.85 -5.42 -17.22
C ALA A 239 20.95 -4.25 -17.65
N TYR A 240 20.63 -4.16 -18.95
CA TYR A 240 19.70 -3.17 -19.47
C TYR A 240 18.29 -3.30 -18.85
N ASP A 241 17.71 -4.51 -18.91
CA ASP A 241 16.36 -4.76 -18.39
C ASP A 241 16.29 -4.60 -16.86
N SER A 242 17.34 -5.02 -16.15
CA SER A 242 17.47 -4.86 -14.70
C SER A 242 17.52 -3.38 -14.29
N ALA A 243 18.32 -2.57 -14.99
CA ALA A 243 18.41 -1.13 -14.75
C ALA A 243 17.07 -0.42 -15.02
N LEU A 244 16.36 -0.79 -16.09
CA LEU A 244 15.02 -0.27 -16.35
C LEU A 244 14.06 -0.63 -15.21
N ALA A 245 14.05 -1.90 -14.77
CA ALA A 245 13.15 -2.38 -13.72
C ALA A 245 13.37 -1.64 -12.39
N GLU A 246 14.62 -1.53 -11.94
CA GLU A 246 14.96 -0.88 -10.66
C GLU A 246 14.68 0.63 -10.68
N LEU A 247 15.01 1.32 -11.78
CA LEU A 247 14.71 2.74 -11.91
C LEU A 247 13.20 3.00 -11.98
N THR A 248 12.44 2.14 -12.66
CA THR A 248 10.96 2.22 -12.68
C THR A 248 10.38 1.97 -11.29
N LYS A 249 10.86 0.98 -10.54
CA LYS A 249 10.48 0.75 -9.14
C LYS A 249 10.71 1.98 -8.27
N GLN A 250 11.91 2.57 -8.32
CA GLN A 250 12.22 3.78 -7.56
C GLN A 250 11.27 4.92 -7.89
N ARG A 251 10.96 5.09 -9.18
CA ARG A 251 10.01 6.09 -9.64
C ARG A 251 8.59 5.87 -9.12
N CYS A 252 8.13 4.61 -9.06
CA CYS A 252 6.83 4.28 -8.46
C CYS A 252 6.75 4.76 -7.00
N TYR A 253 7.77 4.43 -6.19
CA TYR A 253 7.82 4.88 -4.80
C TYR A 253 7.94 6.40 -4.67
N GLU A 254 8.73 7.05 -5.54
CA GLU A 254 8.85 8.51 -5.56
C GLU A 254 7.50 9.19 -5.85
N LEU A 255 6.78 8.73 -6.87
CA LEU A 255 5.49 9.30 -7.26
C LEU A 255 4.46 9.17 -6.13
N VAL A 256 4.36 7.98 -5.53
CA VAL A 256 3.44 7.72 -4.41
C VAL A 256 3.79 8.61 -3.21
N ASN A 257 5.06 8.62 -2.78
CA ASN A 257 5.45 9.37 -1.58
C ASN A 257 5.39 10.89 -1.76
N THR A 258 5.57 11.39 -2.98
CA THR A 258 5.63 12.82 -3.26
C THR A 258 4.26 13.43 -3.52
N TYR A 259 3.40 12.71 -4.26
CA TYR A 259 2.18 13.27 -4.83
C TYR A 259 0.89 12.66 -4.26
N MET A 260 0.95 11.52 -3.56
CA MET A 260 -0.21 10.96 -2.87
C MET A 260 -0.18 11.35 -1.38
N LYS A 261 -0.60 12.59 -1.06
CA LYS A 261 -0.51 13.21 0.27
C LYS A 261 -1.85 13.65 0.82
#